data_AF-A0A7X6ZK30-F1
#
_entry.id   AF-A0A7X6ZK30-F1
#
_cell.length_a   1.000
_cell.length_b   1.000
_cell.length_c   1.000
_cell.angle_alpha   90.00
_cell.angle_beta   90.00
_cell.angle_gamma   90.00
#
_symmetry.space_group_name_H-M   'P 1'
#
loop_
_entity.id
_entity.type
_entity.pdbx_description
1 polymer ?
#
loop_
_entity_poly.entity_id
_entity_poly.type
_entity_poly.pdbx_seq_one_letter_code
_entity_poly.pdbx_strand_id
1 'polypeptide(L)'
;MKYSILLLFALLSHTWALKDSISITLHINTWPNHAEVSFDKKPSHRNTKPVYSSISTDTFKENIGVYIRKVGYQDTNFIVKTDKNSAQNYVFIKLNEEFDENAIALQHKFDNKRKRAKIGAWTIKASIIPTIIGTGYLIENLRSQSQRDHYLHRSQNAVLIDTPTWKKDYNNYSKYNKSVKEHRKKAISYAVASASLCAIGLILKF
;
A
#
# COMPACT_ATOMS: atom_id res chain seq x y z
N MET A 1 38.57 -4.26 -28.34
CA MET A 1 38.23 -5.70 -28.26
C MET A 1 37.62 -6.18 -26.94
N LYS A 2 37.43 -5.35 -25.89
CA LYS A 2 36.87 -5.80 -24.60
C LYS A 2 35.33 -5.81 -24.51
N TYR A 3 34.64 -5.19 -25.47
CA TYR A 3 33.16 -5.10 -25.46
C TYR A 3 32.45 -6.22 -26.22
N SER A 4 33.15 -7.00 -27.05
CA SER A 4 32.54 -8.08 -27.85
C SER A 4 32.22 -9.33 -27.03
N ILE A 5 32.98 -9.60 -25.96
CA ILE A 5 32.75 -10.78 -25.08
C ILE A 5 31.54 -10.56 -24.16
N LEU A 6 31.32 -9.33 -23.69
CA LEU A 6 30.19 -8.96 -22.83
C LEU A 6 28.85 -9.02 -23.59
N LEU A 7 28.86 -8.67 -24.88
CA LEU A 7 27.68 -8.73 -25.75
C LEU A 7 27.33 -10.19 -26.11
N LEU A 8 28.32 -11.08 -26.21
CA LEU A 8 28.10 -12.52 -26.43
C LEU A 8 27.45 -13.19 -25.20
N PHE A 9 27.86 -12.83 -23.98
CA PHE A 9 27.25 -13.32 -22.74
C PHE A 9 25.83 -12.77 -22.52
N ALA A 10 25.56 -11.53 -22.94
CA ALA A 10 24.21 -10.97 -22.93
C ALA A 10 23.28 -11.67 -23.94
N LEU A 11 23.78 -12.03 -25.14
CA LEU A 11 22.99 -12.77 -26.13
C LEU A 11 22.78 -14.25 -25.75
N LEU A 12 23.79 -14.91 -25.16
CA LEU A 12 23.68 -16.30 -24.69
C LEU A 12 22.79 -16.47 -23.46
N SER A 13 22.56 -15.43 -22.67
CA SER A 13 21.60 -15.47 -21.55
C SER A 13 20.14 -15.32 -21.98
N HIS A 14 19.88 -14.88 -23.22
CA HIS A 14 18.52 -14.74 -23.75
C HIS A 14 18.03 -15.99 -24.50
N THR A 15 18.92 -16.90 -24.91
CA THR A 15 18.52 -18.14 -25.60
C THR A 15 18.00 -19.22 -24.66
N TRP A 16 18.29 -19.13 -23.36
CA TRP A 16 17.75 -20.04 -22.33
C TRP A 16 16.42 -19.55 -21.72
N ALA A 17 15.98 -18.33 -22.06
CA ALA A 17 14.72 -17.76 -21.60
C ALA A 17 13.53 -18.07 -22.53
N LEU A 18 13.78 -18.62 -23.73
CA LEU A 18 12.76 -19.08 -24.67
C LEU A 18 12.45 -20.57 -24.47
N LYS A 19 12.40 -21.03 -23.21
CA LYS A 19 11.95 -22.38 -22.88
C LYS A 19 10.43 -22.39 -22.89
N ASP A 20 9.83 -22.56 -24.07
CA ASP A 20 8.45 -23.01 -24.34
C ASP A 20 7.46 -22.84 -23.19
N SER A 21 7.25 -21.60 -22.71
CA SER A 21 6.13 -21.31 -21.84
C SER A 21 4.90 -21.20 -22.73
N ILE A 22 4.27 -22.35 -22.99
CA ILE A 22 2.91 -22.38 -23.55
C ILE A 22 2.02 -21.67 -22.53
N SER A 23 1.73 -20.39 -22.78
CA SER A 23 0.85 -19.59 -21.94
C SER A 23 -0.58 -20.09 -22.12
N ILE A 24 -1.10 -20.77 -21.09
CA ILE A 24 -2.50 -21.19 -21.10
C ILE A 24 -3.33 -20.13 -20.40
N THR A 25 -4.41 -19.71 -21.05
CA THR A 25 -5.35 -18.75 -20.49
C THR A 25 -6.69 -19.41 -20.18
N LEU A 26 -7.14 -19.29 -18.94
CA LEU A 26 -8.47 -19.69 -18.51
C LEU A 26 -9.37 -18.46 -18.38
N HIS A 27 -10.46 -18.44 -19.13
CA HIS A 27 -11.50 -17.42 -19.13
C HIS A 27 -12.72 -17.92 -18.35
N ILE A 28 -13.16 -17.14 -17.36
CA ILE A 28 -14.33 -17.46 -16.54
C ILE A 28 -15.39 -16.37 -16.70
N ASN A 29 -16.59 -16.80 -17.08
CA ASN A 29 -17.77 -15.97 -17.21
C ASN A 29 -18.86 -16.45 -16.24
N THR A 30 -19.49 -15.50 -15.55
CA THR A 30 -20.52 -15.79 -14.54
C THR A 30 -21.85 -15.14 -14.90
N TRP A 31 -22.96 -15.85 -14.68
CA TRP A 31 -24.32 -15.32 -14.79
C TRP A 31 -25.04 -15.50 -13.45
N PRO A 32 -25.52 -14.43 -12.81
CA PRO A 32 -25.38 -13.02 -13.22
C PRO A 32 -23.95 -12.47 -13.10
N ASN A 33 -23.66 -11.48 -13.95
CA ASN A 33 -22.35 -10.81 -14.05
C ASN A 33 -21.88 -10.21 -12.72
N HIS A 34 -20.58 -9.89 -12.62
CA HIS A 34 -19.92 -9.27 -11.45
C HIS A 34 -19.75 -10.17 -10.22
N ALA A 35 -19.58 -11.47 -10.42
CA ALA A 35 -19.09 -12.33 -9.35
C ALA A 35 -17.60 -12.08 -9.10
N GLU A 36 -17.18 -12.12 -7.84
CA GLU A 36 -15.77 -12.11 -7.49
C GLU A 36 -15.18 -13.49 -7.77
N VAL A 37 -14.16 -13.55 -8.62
CA VAL A 37 -13.45 -14.79 -8.98
C VAL A 37 -12.01 -14.74 -8.46
N SER A 38 -11.58 -15.79 -7.78
CA SER A 38 -10.19 -15.98 -7.37
C SER A 38 -9.69 -17.38 -7.70
N PHE A 39 -8.40 -17.46 -8.03
CA PHE A 39 -7.73 -18.69 -8.46
C PHE A 39 -6.79 -19.20 -7.37
N ASP A 40 -6.81 -20.51 -7.13
CA ASP A 40 -6.00 -21.32 -6.20
C ASP A 40 -6.07 -20.93 -4.71
N LYS A 41 -6.50 -19.72 -4.38
CA LYS A 41 -6.66 -19.19 -3.04
C LYS A 41 -8.05 -18.62 -2.85
N LYS A 42 -8.68 -18.98 -1.72
CA LYS A 42 -9.91 -18.34 -1.25
C LYS A 42 -9.65 -16.84 -1.09
N PRO A 43 -10.55 -15.97 -1.56
CA PRO A 43 -10.25 -14.56 -1.60
C PRO A 43 -10.23 -13.97 -0.18
N SER A 44 -9.06 -13.53 0.28
CA SER A 44 -8.88 -12.84 1.57
C SER A 44 -9.29 -11.36 1.50
N HIS A 45 -9.20 -10.75 0.30
CA HIS A 45 -9.52 -9.34 0.03
C HIS A 45 -10.32 -9.22 -1.25
N ARG A 46 -11.21 -8.21 -1.35
CA ARG A 46 -12.08 -8.04 -2.52
C ARG A 46 -11.21 -7.80 -3.74
N ASN A 47 -11.02 -8.83 -4.57
CA ASN A 47 -10.60 -8.66 -5.94
C ASN A 47 -11.83 -8.16 -6.69
N THR A 48 -11.99 -6.84 -6.73
CA THR A 48 -12.75 -6.21 -7.80
C THR A 48 -11.96 -6.41 -9.10
N LYS A 49 -11.88 -7.64 -9.59
CA LYS A 49 -11.58 -7.88 -10.99
C LYS A 49 -12.91 -7.96 -11.75
N PRO A 50 -12.95 -7.51 -13.01
CA PRO A 50 -14.18 -7.15 -13.70
C PRO A 50 -15.02 -8.39 -14.03
N VAL A 51 -16.19 -8.14 -14.62
CA VAL A 51 -17.17 -9.08 -15.21
C VAL A 51 -16.56 -10.29 -15.93
N TYR A 52 -15.31 -10.15 -16.41
CA TYR A 52 -14.49 -11.17 -17.03
C TYR A 52 -13.18 -11.32 -16.23
N SER A 53 -12.93 -12.52 -15.70
CA SER A 53 -11.66 -12.86 -15.07
C SER A 53 -10.91 -13.87 -15.94
N SER A 54 -9.78 -13.45 -16.49
CA SER A 54 -8.81 -14.36 -17.08
C SER A 54 -7.60 -14.53 -16.16
N ILE A 55 -7.09 -15.76 -16.12
CA ILE A 55 -5.76 -16.05 -15.60
C ILE A 55 -4.93 -16.65 -16.72
N SER A 56 -3.77 -16.05 -16.96
CA SER A 56 -2.74 -16.60 -17.84
C SER A 56 -1.60 -17.07 -16.96
N THR A 57 -1.15 -18.29 -17.17
CA THR A 57 -0.01 -18.86 -16.44
C THR A 57 1.08 -19.28 -17.42
N ASP A 58 2.30 -18.82 -17.17
CA ASP A 58 3.47 -19.21 -17.98
C ASP A 58 3.91 -20.65 -17.70
N THR A 59 3.42 -21.24 -16.61
CA THR A 59 3.61 -22.66 -16.26
C THR A 59 2.27 -23.37 -16.34
N PHE A 60 2.20 -24.42 -17.16
CA PHE A 60 1.00 -25.24 -17.28
C PHE A 60 0.54 -25.76 -15.91
N LYS A 61 -0.71 -25.47 -15.54
CA LYS A 61 -1.38 -26.07 -14.39
C LYS A 61 -2.61 -26.83 -14.87
N GLU A 62 -2.53 -28.15 -14.84
CA GLU A 62 -3.65 -29.01 -15.24
C GLU A 62 -4.91 -28.76 -14.42
N ASN A 63 -4.76 -28.49 -13.13
CA ASN A 63 -5.86 -28.27 -12.20
C ASN A 63 -5.77 -26.85 -11.63
N ILE A 64 -6.79 -26.04 -11.91
CA ILE A 64 -6.90 -24.68 -11.38
C ILE A 64 -8.08 -24.64 -10.41
N GLY A 65 -7.81 -24.31 -9.15
CA GLY A 65 -8.88 -24.10 -8.17
C GLY A 65 -9.57 -22.77 -8.43
N VAL A 66 -10.89 -22.77 -8.60
CA VAL A 66 -11.67 -21.56 -8.83
C VAL A 66 -12.61 -21.36 -7.64
N TYR A 67 -12.58 -20.15 -7.08
CA TYR A 67 -13.51 -19.70 -6.05
C TYR A 67 -14.33 -18.55 -6.60
N ILE A 68 -15.65 -18.65 -6.47
CA ILE A 68 -16.60 -17.66 -6.95
C ILE A 68 -17.49 -17.24 -5.80
N ARG A 69 -17.63 -15.92 -5.63
CA ARG A 69 -18.43 -15.31 -4.58
C ARG A 69 -19.26 -14.17 -5.14
N LYS A 70 -20.54 -14.17 -4.81
CA LYS A 70 -21.43 -13.05 -5.09
C LYS A 70 -22.50 -13.00 -4.01
N VAL A 71 -22.69 -11.83 -3.40
CA VAL A 71 -23.70 -11.65 -2.34
C VAL A 71 -25.10 -11.94 -2.91
N GLY A 72 -25.90 -12.72 -2.20
CA GLY A 72 -27.21 -13.19 -2.65
C GLY A 72 -27.16 -14.43 -3.54
N TYR A 73 -25.99 -15.01 -3.74
CA TYR A 73 -25.79 -16.25 -4.51
C TYR A 73 -24.91 -17.22 -3.72
N GLN A 74 -25.02 -18.51 -4.01
CA GLN A 74 -24.23 -19.53 -3.36
C GLN A 74 -22.73 -19.38 -3.67
N ASP A 75 -21.91 -19.30 -2.62
CA ASP A 75 -20.45 -19.31 -2.74
C ASP A 75 -20.04 -20.66 -3.36
N THR A 76 -19.40 -20.63 -4.53
CA THR A 76 -19.10 -21.83 -5.31
C THR A 76 -17.59 -22.03 -5.42
N ASN A 77 -17.10 -23.25 -5.17
CA ASN A 77 -15.72 -23.64 -5.38
C ASN A 77 -15.63 -24.93 -6.20
N PHE A 78 -14.75 -24.96 -7.19
CA PHE A 78 -14.56 -26.12 -8.04
C PHE A 78 -13.16 -26.10 -8.66
N ILE A 79 -12.77 -27.22 -9.26
CA ILE A 79 -11.49 -27.37 -9.94
C ILE A 79 -11.77 -27.41 -11.43
N VAL A 80 -11.12 -26.54 -12.20
CA VAL A 80 -11.13 -26.58 -13.66
C VAL A 80 -9.92 -27.37 -14.12
N LYS A 81 -10.17 -28.40 -14.93
CA LYS A 81 -9.12 -29.09 -15.67
C LYS A 81 -8.86 -28.36 -16.97
N THR A 82 -7.65 -27.84 -17.17
CA THR A 82 -7.26 -27.18 -18.42
C THR A 82 -6.62 -28.15 -19.38
N ASP A 83 -6.98 -28.08 -20.66
CA ASP A 83 -6.33 -28.86 -21.70
C ASP A 83 -5.01 -28.21 -22.11
N LYS A 84 -3.91 -28.98 -22.05
CA LYS A 84 -2.58 -28.56 -22.51
C LYS A 84 -2.52 -28.29 -24.03
N ASN A 85 -3.42 -28.91 -24.79
CA ASN A 85 -3.51 -28.76 -26.23
C ASN A 85 -4.31 -27.51 -26.63
N SER A 86 -5.00 -26.87 -25.69
CA SER A 86 -5.76 -25.64 -25.94
C SER A 86 -5.13 -24.46 -25.22
N ALA A 87 -4.66 -23.47 -25.99
CA ALA A 87 -4.14 -22.22 -25.44
C ALA A 87 -5.22 -21.41 -24.67
N GLN A 88 -6.51 -21.63 -25.00
CA GLN A 88 -7.63 -20.93 -24.39
C GLN A 88 -8.67 -21.91 -23.85
N ASN A 89 -8.98 -21.78 -22.57
CA ASN A 89 -10.00 -22.58 -21.90
C ASN A 89 -11.13 -21.64 -21.44
N TYR A 90 -12.39 -21.97 -21.74
CA TYR A 90 -13.55 -21.14 -21.42
C TYR A 90 -14.49 -21.88 -20.48
N VAL A 91 -14.91 -21.22 -19.40
CA VAL A 91 -15.87 -21.77 -18.44
C VAL A 91 -16.99 -20.76 -18.20
N PHE A 92 -18.23 -21.19 -18.46
CA PHE A 92 -19.44 -20.43 -18.20
C PHE A 92 -20.16 -21.01 -16.99
N ILE A 93 -20.54 -20.15 -16.05
CA ILE A 93 -21.04 -20.56 -14.74
C ILE A 93 -22.30 -19.79 -14.43
N LYS A 94 -23.39 -20.53 -14.25
CA LYS A 94 -24.64 -19.98 -13.74
C LYS A 94 -24.64 -20.14 -12.22
N LEU A 95 -24.76 -19.01 -11.52
CA LEU A 95 -24.86 -18.99 -10.07
C LEU A 95 -26.31 -19.22 -9.65
N ASN A 96 -26.49 -19.99 -8.58
CA ASN A 96 -27.79 -20.18 -7.95
C ASN A 96 -27.99 -19.12 -6.87
N GLU A 97 -29.19 -18.57 -6.82
CA GLU A 97 -29.58 -17.62 -5.77
C GLU A 97 -29.54 -18.31 -4.41
N GLU A 98 -29.06 -17.57 -3.42
CA GLU A 98 -29.12 -17.98 -2.03
C GLU A 98 -30.37 -17.37 -1.41
N PHE A 99 -31.21 -18.20 -0.79
CA PHE A 99 -32.47 -17.77 -0.18
C PHE A 99 -32.42 -17.78 1.35
N ASP A 100 -31.39 -18.40 1.94
CA ASP A 100 -31.19 -18.32 3.39
C ASP A 100 -30.72 -16.92 3.80
N GLU A 101 -31.60 -16.19 4.50
CA GLU A 101 -31.32 -14.86 5.03
C GLU A 101 -30.09 -14.85 5.94
N ASN A 102 -29.82 -15.93 6.68
CA ASN A 102 -28.65 -16.02 7.55
C ASN A 102 -27.36 -16.13 6.72
N ALA A 103 -27.38 -16.94 5.65
CA ALA A 103 -26.26 -17.06 4.73
C ALA A 103 -25.95 -15.71 4.05
N ILE A 104 -27.00 -15.00 3.58
CA ILE A 104 -26.87 -13.65 3.00
C ILE A 104 -26.30 -12.66 4.02
N ALA A 105 -26.81 -12.66 5.26
CA ALA A 105 -26.32 -11.78 6.32
C ALA A 105 -24.84 -12.04 6.65
N LEU A 106 -24.42 -13.31 6.67
CA LEU A 106 -23.02 -13.70 6.83
C LEU A 106 -22.15 -13.21 5.67
N GLN A 107 -22.64 -13.29 4.43
CA GLN A 107 -21.95 -12.75 3.26
C GLN A 107 -21.73 -11.24 3.39
N HIS A 108 -22.76 -10.48 3.77
CA HIS A 108 -22.65 -9.05 4.04
C HIS A 108 -21.68 -8.73 5.17
N LYS A 109 -21.71 -9.49 6.26
CA LYS A 109 -20.78 -9.32 7.40
C LYS A 109 -19.33 -9.51 6.97
N PHE A 110 -19.05 -10.52 6.17
CA PHE A 110 -17.71 -10.78 5.63
C PHE A 110 -17.25 -9.67 4.68
N ASP A 111 -18.13 -9.18 3.80
CA ASP A 111 -17.82 -8.07 2.88
C ASP A 111 -17.55 -6.77 3.64
N ASN A 112 -18.34 -6.48 4.68
CA ASN A 112 -18.13 -5.34 5.57
C ASN A 112 -16.81 -5.44 6.33
N LYS A 113 -16.46 -6.62 6.85
CA LYS A 113 -15.16 -6.85 7.50
C LYS A 113 -14.00 -6.59 6.53
N ARG A 114 -14.10 -7.08 5.29
CA ARG A 114 -13.08 -6.83 4.24
C ARG A 114 -12.96 -5.37 3.86
N LYS A 115 -14.10 -4.67 3.70
CA LYS A 115 -14.13 -3.24 3.39
C LYS A 115 -13.45 -2.44 4.51
N ARG A 116 -13.78 -2.72 5.77
CA ARG A 116 -13.13 -2.11 6.94
C ARG A 116 -11.64 -2.39 6.94
N ALA A 117 -11.22 -3.63 6.69
CA ALA A 117 -9.81 -3.98 6.66
C ALA A 117 -9.00 -3.25 5.57
N LYS A 118 -9.61 -3.05 4.38
CA LYS A 118 -9.00 -2.26 3.30
C LYS A 118 -8.88 -0.79 3.68
N ILE A 119 -9.94 -0.21 4.26
CA ILE A 119 -9.93 1.17 4.74
C ILE A 119 -8.84 1.30 5.82
N GLY A 120 -8.80 0.40 6.79
CA GLY A 120 -7.79 0.39 7.84
C GLY A 120 -6.36 0.33 7.30
N ALA A 121 -6.09 -0.56 6.33
CA ALA A 121 -4.79 -0.63 5.66
C ALA A 121 -4.45 0.67 4.91
N TRP A 122 -5.42 1.32 4.28
CA TRP A 122 -5.22 2.60 3.61
C TRP A 122 -4.98 3.73 4.61
N THR A 123 -5.70 3.77 5.73
CA THR A 123 -5.52 4.74 6.82
C THR A 123 -4.14 4.60 7.47
N ILE A 124 -3.65 3.38 7.68
CA ILE A 124 -2.27 3.13 8.14
C ILE A 124 -1.27 3.73 7.14
N LYS A 125 -1.44 3.49 5.84
CA LYS A 125 -0.56 4.09 4.81
C LYS A 125 -0.65 5.62 4.80
N ALA A 126 -1.84 6.18 4.99
CA ALA A 126 -2.04 7.63 5.05
C ALA A 126 -1.35 8.28 6.26
N SER A 127 -1.16 7.54 7.37
CA SER A 127 -0.43 8.03 8.56
C SER A 127 1.06 8.35 8.29
N ILE A 128 1.62 7.83 7.18
CA ILE A 128 3.00 8.10 6.79
C ILE A 128 3.21 9.59 6.46
N ILE A 129 2.24 10.22 5.79
CA ILE A 129 2.34 11.63 5.36
C ILE A 129 2.57 12.58 6.55
N PRO A 130 1.72 12.61 7.59
CA PRO A 130 1.97 13.44 8.76
C PRO A 130 3.25 13.05 9.50
N THR A 131 3.66 11.77 9.47
CA THR A 131 4.94 11.33 10.07
C THR A 131 6.14 12.01 9.38
N ILE A 132 6.16 12.02 8.05
CA ILE A 132 7.23 12.64 7.26
C ILE A 132 7.27 14.16 7.52
N ILE A 133 6.12 14.82 7.48
CA ILE A 133 6.03 16.26 7.72
C ILE A 133 6.45 16.61 9.16
N GLY A 134 6.00 15.84 10.16
CA GLY A 134 6.38 16.01 11.56
C GLY A 134 7.88 15.82 11.79
N THR A 135 8.50 14.85 11.10
CA THR A 135 9.95 14.62 11.14
C THR A 135 10.72 15.80 10.54
N GLY A 136 10.23 16.38 9.44
CA GLY A 136 10.80 17.61 8.88
C GLY A 136 10.83 18.75 9.89
N TYR A 137 9.72 18.98 10.60
CA TYR A 137 9.67 20.00 11.66
C TYR A 137 10.59 19.68 12.85
N LEU A 138 10.83 18.41 13.18
CA LEU A 138 11.83 18.04 14.21
C LEU A 138 13.26 18.38 13.76
N ILE A 139 13.60 18.13 12.49
CA ILE A 139 14.93 18.47 11.95
C ILE A 139 15.13 20.00 11.96
N GLU A 140 14.13 20.76 11.52
CA GLU A 140 14.15 22.23 11.58
C GLU A 140 14.20 22.76 13.01
N ASN A 141 13.54 22.07 13.95
CA ASN A 141 13.61 22.39 15.37
C ASN A 141 15.04 22.24 15.91
N LEU A 142 15.69 21.12 15.63
CA LEU A 142 17.08 20.85 16.05
C LEU A 142 18.06 21.88 15.47
N ARG A 143 17.89 22.21 14.18
CA ARG A 143 18.69 23.26 13.52
C ARG A 143 18.48 24.62 14.18
N SER A 144 17.23 25.00 14.42
CA SER A 144 16.88 26.27 15.05
C SER A 144 17.36 26.34 16.50
N GLN A 145 17.38 25.21 17.20
CA GLN A 145 17.89 25.10 18.55
C GLN A 145 19.40 25.33 18.59
N SER A 146 20.16 24.69 17.70
CA SER A 146 21.60 24.94 17.56
C SER A 146 21.92 26.41 17.27
N GLN A 147 21.16 27.04 16.37
CA GLN A 147 21.33 28.46 16.06
C GLN A 147 20.95 29.36 17.24
N ARG A 148 19.84 29.08 17.92
CA ARG A 148 19.44 29.78 19.15
C ARG A 148 20.57 29.75 20.18
N ASP A 149 21.13 28.57 20.44
CA ASP A 149 22.16 28.38 21.47
C ASP A 149 23.46 29.11 21.09
N HIS A 150 23.81 29.11 19.80
CA HIS A 150 24.94 29.90 19.29
C HIS A 150 24.78 31.41 19.51
N TYR A 151 23.62 31.98 19.16
CA TYR A 151 23.36 33.42 19.36
C TYR A 151 23.21 33.79 20.83
N LEU A 152 22.63 32.90 21.64
CA LEU A 152 22.57 33.09 23.09
C LEU A 152 23.98 33.19 23.68
N HIS A 153 24.84 32.22 23.38
CA HIS A 153 26.22 32.18 23.85
C HIS A 153 27.01 33.42 23.42
N ARG A 154 26.88 33.85 22.15
CA ARG A 154 27.50 35.09 21.67
C ARG A 154 27.02 36.34 22.42
N SER A 155 25.71 36.43 22.69
CA SER A 155 25.15 37.57 23.41
C SER A 155 25.56 37.61 24.88
N GLN A 156 25.74 36.45 25.51
CA GLN A 156 26.16 36.32 26.91
C GLN A 156 27.65 36.61 27.11
N ASN A 157 28.49 36.25 26.14
CA ASN A 157 29.93 36.47 26.19
C ASN A 157 30.37 37.82 25.60
N ALA A 158 29.44 38.69 25.24
CA ALA A 158 29.76 40.01 24.74
C ALA A 158 30.33 40.89 25.88
N VAL A 159 31.51 41.47 25.65
CA VAL A 159 32.18 42.37 26.62
C VAL A 159 31.40 43.66 26.85
N LEU A 160 30.65 44.12 25.84
CA LEU A 160 29.86 45.36 25.90
C LEU A 160 28.38 45.08 25.61
N ILE A 161 27.55 45.32 26.62
CA ILE A 161 26.08 45.22 26.54
C ILE A 161 25.53 46.48 25.83
N ASP A 162 24.38 46.35 25.17
CA ASP A 162 23.64 47.41 24.47
C ASP A 162 24.28 47.97 23.18
N THR A 163 25.38 47.36 22.75
CA THR A 163 25.99 47.65 21.44
C THR A 163 25.12 47.17 20.27
N PRO A 164 25.26 47.74 19.05
CA PRO A 164 24.52 47.28 17.88
C PRO A 164 24.73 45.78 17.56
N THR A 165 25.93 45.26 17.81
CA THR A 165 26.28 43.84 17.65
C THR A 165 25.56 42.97 18.67
N TRP A 166 25.55 43.38 19.95
CA TRP A 166 24.80 42.68 20.99
C TRP A 166 23.29 42.66 20.70
N LYS A 167 22.70 43.81 20.32
CA LYS A 167 21.28 43.91 19.94
C LYS A 167 20.93 42.99 18.78
N LYS A 168 21.81 42.89 17.78
CA LYS A 168 21.63 41.98 16.64
C LYS A 168 21.65 40.51 17.08
N ASP A 169 22.61 40.11 17.91
CA ASP A 169 22.73 38.73 18.38
C ASP A 169 21.57 38.34 19.31
N TYR A 170 21.11 39.26 20.17
CA TYR A 170 19.92 39.06 21.01
C TYR A 170 18.62 38.95 20.19
N ASN A 171 18.46 39.80 19.17
CA ASN A 171 17.30 39.72 18.26
C ASN A 171 17.29 38.40 17.48
N ASN A 172 18.45 37.94 17.01
CA ASN A 172 18.58 36.63 16.37
C ASN A 172 18.23 35.50 17.33
N TYR A 173 18.74 35.53 18.57
CA TYR A 173 18.37 34.58 19.62
C TYR A 173 16.84 34.53 19.81
N SER A 174 16.19 35.69 19.98
CA SER A 174 14.74 35.77 20.17
C SER A 174 13.97 35.18 18.99
N LYS A 175 14.40 35.50 17.75
CA LYS A 175 13.83 34.94 16.52
C LYS A 175 13.95 33.41 16.47
N TYR A 176 15.13 32.87 16.71
CA TYR A 176 15.33 31.41 16.71
C TYR A 176 14.62 30.72 17.87
N ASN A 177 14.53 31.36 19.03
CA ASN A 177 13.75 30.84 20.17
C ASN A 177 12.25 30.72 19.83
N LYS A 178 11.68 31.72 19.14
CA LYS A 178 10.30 31.64 18.64
C LYS A 178 10.14 30.51 17.61
N SER A 179 11.06 30.40 16.67
CA SER A 179 11.06 29.33 15.66
C SER A 179 11.16 27.93 16.27
N VAL A 180 12.00 27.73 17.29
CA VAL A 180 12.07 26.48 18.06
C VAL A 180 10.71 26.14 18.66
N LYS A 181 10.03 27.09 19.32
CA LYS A 181 8.70 26.84 19.90
C LYS A 181 7.67 26.46 18.83
N GLU A 182 7.68 27.15 17.70
CA GLU A 182 6.75 26.89 16.58
C GLU A 182 7.00 25.53 15.92
N HIS A 183 8.25 25.20 15.59
CA HIS A 183 8.61 23.91 15.00
C HIS A 183 8.29 22.75 15.94
N ARG A 184 8.56 22.89 17.25
CA ARG A 184 8.19 21.88 18.25
C ARG A 184 6.68 21.67 18.31
N LYS A 185 5.89 22.74 18.34
CA LYS A 185 4.43 22.67 18.34
C LYS A 185 3.91 21.94 17.10
N LYS A 186 4.42 22.29 15.91
CA LYS A 186 4.05 21.63 14.65
C LYS A 186 4.44 20.15 14.66
N ALA A 187 5.67 19.82 15.02
CA ALA A 187 6.14 18.44 15.14
C ALA A 187 5.22 17.58 16.03
N ILE A 188 4.86 18.08 17.21
CA ILE A 188 3.93 17.38 18.12
C ILE A 188 2.55 17.18 17.48
N SER A 189 2.00 18.22 16.84
CA SER A 189 0.67 18.12 16.20
C SER A 189 0.63 17.06 15.10
N TYR A 190 1.69 16.97 14.29
CA TYR A 190 1.82 15.96 13.25
C TYR A 190 2.06 14.56 13.82
N ALA A 191 2.81 14.44 14.91
CA ALA A 191 2.99 13.17 15.62
C ALA A 191 1.66 12.63 16.17
N VAL A 192 0.85 13.49 16.79
CA VAL A 192 -0.49 13.12 17.27
C VAL A 192 -1.39 12.71 16.12
N ALA A 193 -1.45 13.50 15.04
CA ALA A 193 -2.26 13.17 13.86
C ALA A 193 -1.86 11.83 13.23
N SER A 194 -0.56 11.55 13.13
CA SER A 194 -0.05 10.27 12.64
C SER A 194 -0.45 9.11 13.56
N ALA A 195 -0.23 9.24 14.87
CA ALA A 195 -0.57 8.22 15.84
C ALA A 195 -2.08 7.90 15.84
N SER A 196 -2.94 8.93 15.77
CA SER A 196 -4.39 8.76 15.68
C SER A 196 -4.81 8.03 14.40
N LEU A 197 -4.25 8.40 13.24
CA LEU A 197 -4.55 7.72 11.97
C LEU A 197 -4.08 6.26 11.99
N CYS A 198 -2.90 6.00 12.53
CA CYS A 198 -2.38 4.64 12.67
C CYS A 198 -3.27 3.80 13.59
N ALA A 199 -3.68 4.34 14.74
CA ALA A 199 -4.57 3.66 15.69
C ALA A 199 -5.95 3.35 15.08
N ILE A 200 -6.59 4.33 14.43
CA ILE A 200 -7.85 4.12 13.70
C ILE A 200 -7.67 3.06 12.62
N GLY A 201 -6.56 3.12 11.89
CA GLY A 201 -6.23 2.15 10.86
C GLY A 201 -6.06 0.73 11.38
N LEU A 202 -5.44 0.54 12.56
CA LEU A 202 -5.31 -0.75 13.22
C LEU A 202 -6.66 -1.29 13.70
N ILE A 203 -7.50 -0.45 14.31
CA ILE A 203 -8.85 -0.83 14.76
C ILE A 203 -9.73 -1.24 13.59
N LEU A 204 -9.62 -0.57 12.44
CA LEU A 204 -10.39 -0.93 11.25
C LEU A 204 -9.84 -2.18 10.54
N LYS A 205 -8.55 -2.49 10.74
CA LYS A 205 -7.88 -3.64 10.12
C LYS A 205 -8.20 -4.97 10.79
N PHE A 206 -8.38 -4.98 12.11
CA PHE A 206 -8.58 -6.18 12.92
C PHE A 206 -10.02 -6.27 13.45
#